data_AF-A0A497E919-F1
#
_entry.id   AF-A0A497E919-F1
#
_cell.length_a   1.000
_cell.length_b   1.000
_cell.length_c   1.000
_cell.angle_alpha   90.00
_cell.angle_beta   90.00
_cell.angle_gamma   90.00
#
_symmetry.space_group_name_H-M   'P 1'
#
loop_
_entity.id
_entity.type
_entity.pdbx_description
1 polymer ?
#
loop_
_entity_poly.entity_id
_entity_poly.type
_entity_poly.pdbx_seq_one_letter_code
_entity_poly.pdbx_strand_id
1 'polypeptide(L)'
;YSPEFITGNFLRDVQTAILALQAEQTASVGKIKGEKVVAQTLKDIPIAMRAVYASLSGKKMKGEKGKEYQKWFDEFKKAGAKTGWFDMKDLDGQAREVQDLVEMASGSTKGNIIKWGKASAAVVENMNSAVENAVRLSAYVNARKAGISEQRAASLAKNLTVNFNRKGEVGATLNALFMFSNASIQGVANFARTMGTLKGDKSLKWQNLNNAQKLGVGMAAGAFFIAMANRSSAGEDDDGVNWFDKVPDYVKERNIVIMKSLFGGDQDGTYWKIPLPYGYNIFNVLGDSMETMAFSDKPVTNTAGRLTLAALGSFSPIGFQDSKTVMGGVLKNATPTVFKPITDIALNENFFGSSIYSENFPFGTPKPESAMARRSTPEGYRKVAEWLNAGTGGSRQRPGVVDINPDVMRYVADYFGGAAYGFFGSKIPDVVHRAINDVDVEVNRMPFVSRISGRVMHYDDMGDFYERRDEINQIRAEYKALDGGERASFYRKYSGKMRLSTGIKSAEKRLKLLRKQRDRVYANEDLSFAQRDERLKAVQIKMKKVVDEVNKNYNSALTKSRK
;
A
#
# COMPACT_ATOMS: atom_id res chain seq x y z
N TYR A 1 -6.23 -5.94 13.69
CA TYR A 1 -5.03 -5.14 13.38
C TYR A 1 -3.82 -6.05 13.21
N SER A 2 -2.80 -5.66 12.43
CA SER A 2 -1.54 -6.41 12.38
C SER A 2 -0.37 -5.61 12.99
N PRO A 3 0.61 -6.27 13.62
CA PRO A 3 1.78 -5.60 14.19
C PRO A 3 2.51 -4.67 13.22
N GLU A 4 2.66 -5.05 11.95
CA GLU A 4 3.40 -4.23 10.97
C GLU A 4 2.68 -2.93 10.57
N PHE A 5 1.37 -2.83 10.83
CA PHE A 5 0.65 -1.57 10.63
C PHE A 5 1.12 -0.48 11.58
N ILE A 6 1.67 -0.84 12.74
CA ILE A 6 2.24 0.12 13.70
C ILE A 6 3.37 0.92 13.06
N THR A 7 4.30 0.26 12.38
CA THR A 7 5.49 0.92 11.81
C THR A 7 5.11 2.02 10.82
N GLY A 8 4.14 1.75 9.94
CA GLY A 8 3.69 2.72 8.95
C GLY A 8 2.75 3.78 9.52
N ASN A 9 1.75 3.38 10.29
CA ASN A 9 0.73 4.31 10.81
C ASN A 9 1.30 5.24 11.88
N PHE A 10 2.20 4.75 12.74
CA PHE A 10 2.86 5.61 13.73
C PHE A 10 3.57 6.79 13.05
N LEU A 11 4.34 6.54 11.99
CA LEU A 11 5.03 7.59 11.24
C LEU A 11 4.04 8.58 10.61
N ARG A 12 2.91 8.10 10.09
CA ARG A 12 1.85 8.95 9.54
C ARG A 12 1.16 9.80 10.60
N ASP A 13 0.83 9.22 11.75
CA ASP A 13 0.16 9.90 12.84
C ASP A 13 1.06 10.98 13.46
N VAL A 14 2.35 10.69 13.63
CA VAL A 14 3.35 11.68 14.07
C VAL A 14 3.43 12.83 13.09
N GLN A 15 3.57 12.57 11.79
CA GLN A 15 3.61 13.64 10.76
C GLN A 15 2.32 14.47 10.75
N THR A 16 1.16 13.82 10.80
CA THR A 16 -0.15 14.49 10.84
C THR A 16 -0.28 15.38 12.07
N ALA A 17 0.10 14.87 13.24
CA ALA A 17 0.05 15.62 14.48
C ALA A 17 1.03 16.79 14.50
N ILE A 18 2.23 16.66 13.89
CA ILE A 18 3.16 17.78 13.73
C ILE A 18 2.50 18.89 12.93
N LEU A 19 1.93 18.56 11.77
CA LEU A 19 1.26 19.53 10.90
C LEU A 19 0.09 20.19 11.64
N ALA A 20 -0.75 19.41 12.32
CA ALA A 20 -1.86 19.92 13.10
C ALA A 20 -1.38 20.86 14.23
N LEU A 21 -0.39 20.46 15.03
CA LEU A 21 0.14 21.30 16.12
C LEU A 21 0.78 22.59 15.59
N GLN A 22 1.57 22.50 14.52
CA GLN A 22 2.18 23.67 13.87
C GLN A 22 1.13 24.67 13.37
N ALA A 23 0.02 24.16 12.82
CA ALA A 23 -1.13 24.99 12.48
C ALA A 23 -1.76 25.62 13.72
N GLU A 24 -2.04 24.84 14.76
CA GLU A 24 -2.66 25.32 16.01
C GLU A 24 -1.81 26.35 16.77
N GLN A 25 -0.48 26.32 16.64
CA GLN A 25 0.42 27.30 17.25
C GLN A 25 0.37 28.67 16.58
N THR A 26 -0.02 28.72 15.30
CA THR A 26 0.13 29.93 14.48
C THR A 26 -1.18 30.43 13.85
N ALA A 27 -2.18 29.58 13.69
CA ALA A 27 -3.49 29.96 13.18
C ALA A 27 -4.16 30.99 14.11
N SER A 28 -4.93 31.90 13.52
CA SER A 28 -5.65 32.96 14.25
C SER A 28 -6.59 32.39 15.33
N VAL A 29 -7.23 31.25 15.03
CA VAL A 29 -8.16 30.51 15.90
C VAL A 29 -7.50 29.29 16.59
N GLY A 30 -6.18 29.27 16.66
CA GLY A 30 -5.40 28.15 17.20
C GLY A 30 -5.62 27.91 18.70
N LYS A 31 -5.78 26.64 19.08
CA LYS A 31 -5.98 26.21 20.47
C LYS A 31 -4.74 26.38 21.35
N ILE A 32 -3.55 26.45 20.74
CA ILE A 32 -2.25 26.64 21.40
C ILE A 32 -1.49 27.81 20.77
N LYS A 33 -2.22 28.83 20.30
CA LYS A 33 -1.67 29.99 19.60
C LYS A 33 -0.61 30.67 20.48
N GLY A 34 0.61 30.82 19.93
CA GLY A 34 1.74 31.45 20.62
C GLY A 34 2.62 30.48 21.42
N GLU A 35 2.13 29.28 21.75
CA GLU A 35 2.89 28.30 22.53
C GLU A 35 3.92 27.57 21.68
N LYS A 36 5.05 27.15 22.26
CA LYS A 36 6.14 26.42 21.57
C LYS A 36 6.26 24.95 22.01
N VAL A 37 5.17 24.19 21.87
CA VAL A 37 5.04 22.82 22.42
C VAL A 37 5.42 21.67 21.46
N VAL A 38 5.57 21.91 20.15
CA VAL A 38 5.79 20.84 19.15
C VAL A 38 7.06 20.04 19.41
N ALA A 39 8.21 20.69 19.62
CA ALA A 39 9.48 20.00 19.80
C ALA A 39 9.47 19.09 21.04
N GLN A 40 8.90 19.58 22.15
CA GLN A 40 8.78 18.80 23.37
C GLN A 40 7.77 17.66 23.21
N THR A 41 6.65 17.92 22.51
CA THR A 41 5.68 16.88 22.15
C THR A 41 6.36 15.71 21.43
N LEU A 42 7.24 15.98 20.47
CA LEU A 42 7.96 14.92 19.75
C LEU A 42 8.94 14.16 20.64
N LYS A 43 9.70 14.87 21.47
CA LYS A 43 10.65 14.27 22.41
C LYS A 43 9.97 13.35 23.43
N ASP A 44 8.72 13.66 23.78
CA ASP A 44 7.98 12.94 24.81
C ASP A 44 7.12 11.78 24.28
N ILE A 45 7.01 11.59 22.96
CA ILE A 45 6.28 10.44 22.38
C ILE A 45 6.76 9.09 22.94
N PRO A 46 8.07 8.80 23.07
CA PRO A 46 8.52 7.50 23.57
C PRO A 46 8.10 7.22 25.03
N ILE A 47 8.15 8.24 25.90
CA ILE A 47 7.73 8.08 27.30
C ILE A 47 6.20 7.98 27.39
N ALA A 48 5.47 8.78 26.60
CA ALA A 48 4.01 8.69 26.49
C ALA A 48 3.56 7.30 26.02
N MET A 49 4.20 6.75 24.98
CA MET A 49 3.91 5.42 24.46
C MET A 49 4.12 4.33 25.51
N ARG A 50 5.25 4.36 26.24
CA ARG A 50 5.52 3.43 27.33
C ARG A 50 4.51 3.55 28.46
N ALA A 51 4.09 4.77 28.81
CA ALA A 51 3.11 5.02 29.84
C ALA A 51 1.71 4.54 29.46
N VAL A 52 1.27 4.77 28.22
CA VAL A 52 0.00 4.23 27.72
C VAL A 52 0.05 2.70 27.72
N TYR A 53 1.10 2.10 27.14
CA TYR A 53 1.22 0.64 27.07
C TYR A 53 1.24 0.00 28.46
N ALA A 54 2.03 0.54 29.39
CA ALA A 54 2.10 0.05 30.77
C ALA A 54 0.73 0.16 31.45
N SER A 55 0.04 1.29 31.30
CA SER A 55 -1.27 1.52 31.92
C SER A 55 -2.36 0.60 31.34
N LEU A 56 -2.36 0.36 30.02
CA LEU A 56 -3.28 -0.59 29.38
C LEU A 56 -2.98 -2.04 29.75
N SER A 57 -1.71 -2.36 30.01
CA SER A 57 -1.27 -3.69 30.44
C SER A 57 -1.37 -3.91 31.95
N GLY A 58 -1.98 -2.99 32.71
CA GLY A 58 -2.08 -3.06 34.17
C GLY A 58 -0.75 -2.93 34.93
N LYS A 59 0.31 -2.43 34.27
CA LYS A 59 1.67 -2.30 34.84
C LYS A 59 1.94 -0.87 35.31
N LYS A 60 2.68 -0.72 36.41
CA LYS A 60 3.22 0.57 36.88
C LYS A 60 4.62 0.80 36.31
N MET A 61 4.88 2.00 35.82
CA MET A 61 6.21 2.41 35.37
C MET A 61 7.12 2.72 36.56
N LYS A 62 8.40 2.39 36.40
CA LYS A 62 9.48 2.81 37.30
C LYS A 62 9.98 4.21 36.90
N GLY A 63 10.54 4.96 37.86
CA GLY A 63 11.05 6.32 37.66
C GLY A 63 9.98 7.42 37.71
N GLU A 64 10.37 8.62 38.12
CA GLU A 64 9.44 9.75 38.34
C GLU A 64 8.70 10.16 37.08
N LYS A 65 9.43 10.37 35.96
CA LYS A 65 8.83 10.71 34.66
C LYS A 65 7.82 9.67 34.17
N GLY A 66 8.11 8.38 34.38
CA GLY A 66 7.19 7.30 34.00
C GLY A 66 5.88 7.37 34.80
N LYS A 67 5.99 7.51 36.13
CA LYS A 67 4.83 7.67 37.02
C LYS A 67 4.05 8.95 36.70
N GLU A 68 4.72 10.05 36.39
CA GLU A 68 4.11 11.31 35.96
C GLU A 68 3.28 11.11 34.69
N TYR A 69 3.84 10.49 33.65
CA TYR A 69 3.12 10.23 32.41
C TYR A 69 1.94 9.26 32.57
N GLN A 70 2.00 8.33 33.53
CA GLN A 70 0.83 7.50 33.87
C GLN A 70 -0.28 8.33 34.55
N LYS A 71 0.07 9.25 35.46
CA LYS A 71 -0.91 10.18 36.05
C LYS A 71 -1.55 11.07 34.98
N TRP A 72 -0.74 11.62 34.07
CA TRP A 72 -1.23 12.38 32.93
C TRP A 72 -2.15 11.55 32.03
N PHE A 73 -1.84 10.27 31.83
CA PHE A 73 -2.71 9.37 31.06
C PHE A 73 -4.04 9.12 31.77
N ASP A 74 -4.07 9.06 33.10
CA ASP A 74 -5.32 8.96 33.86
C ASP A 74 -6.17 10.23 33.75
N GLU A 75 -5.57 11.42 33.84
CA GLU A 75 -6.26 12.70 33.58
C GLU A 75 -6.76 12.76 32.13
N PHE A 76 -5.92 12.40 31.16
CA PHE A 76 -6.27 12.33 29.74
C PHE A 76 -7.48 11.41 29.48
N LYS A 77 -7.56 10.25 30.16
CA LYS A 77 -8.73 9.36 30.09
C LYS A 77 -9.97 10.02 30.73
N LYS A 78 -9.82 10.63 31.92
CA LYS A 78 -10.93 11.29 32.65
C LYS A 78 -11.50 12.48 31.88
N ALA A 79 -10.64 13.27 31.25
CA ALA A 79 -11.01 14.35 30.33
C ALA A 79 -11.66 13.85 29.03
N GLY A 80 -11.79 12.52 28.88
CA GLY A 80 -12.34 11.85 27.72
C GLY A 80 -11.48 11.96 26.48
N ALA A 81 -10.21 12.38 26.57
CA ALA A 81 -9.34 12.66 25.45
C ALA A 81 -8.82 11.39 24.74
N LYS A 82 -8.88 10.23 25.42
CA LYS A 82 -8.59 8.92 24.82
C LYS A 82 -9.56 8.64 23.67
N THR A 83 -9.00 8.32 22.52
CA THR A 83 -9.73 7.81 21.35
C THR A 83 -9.42 6.33 21.17
N GLY A 84 -10.38 5.59 20.63
CA GLY A 84 -10.32 4.14 20.45
C GLY A 84 -11.72 3.54 20.59
N TRP A 85 -11.92 2.32 20.08
CA TRP A 85 -13.20 1.61 20.19
C TRP A 85 -13.63 1.52 21.67
N PHE A 86 -14.74 2.17 22.00
CA PHE A 86 -15.51 1.84 23.19
C PHE A 86 -16.36 0.63 22.81
N ASP A 87 -15.91 -0.55 23.18
CA ASP A 87 -16.66 -1.78 23.01
C ASP A 87 -17.69 -1.90 24.16
N MET A 88 -18.91 -1.44 23.91
CA MET A 88 -20.06 -1.87 24.71
C MET A 88 -20.50 -3.21 24.13
N LYS A 89 -19.94 -4.30 24.65
CA LYS A 89 -20.35 -5.65 24.24
C LYS A 89 -21.83 -5.85 24.59
N ASP A 90 -22.62 -6.27 23.61
CA ASP A 90 -23.98 -6.74 23.83
C ASP A 90 -23.99 -8.05 24.65
N LEU A 91 -25.19 -8.46 25.10
CA LEU A 91 -25.35 -9.66 25.93
C LEU A 91 -24.83 -10.93 25.24
N ASP A 92 -24.95 -11.02 23.91
CA ASP A 92 -24.45 -12.13 23.11
C ASP A 92 -22.91 -12.14 23.02
N GLY A 93 -22.28 -10.97 22.91
CA GLY A 93 -20.83 -10.80 22.97
C GLY A 93 -20.26 -11.18 24.34
N GLN A 94 -20.97 -10.85 25.42
CA GLN A 94 -20.62 -11.27 26.77
C GLN A 94 -20.79 -12.80 26.95
N ALA A 95 -21.84 -13.39 26.39
CA ALA A 95 -22.06 -14.84 26.42
C ALA A 95 -20.98 -15.63 25.66
N ARG A 96 -20.56 -15.15 24.48
CA ARG A 96 -19.44 -15.74 23.73
C ARG A 96 -18.11 -15.63 24.46
N GLU A 97 -17.87 -14.51 25.15
CA GLU A 97 -16.66 -14.34 25.94
C GLU A 97 -16.60 -15.32 27.11
N VAL A 98 -17.74 -15.59 27.75
CA VAL A 98 -17.88 -16.63 28.78
C VAL A 98 -17.67 -18.03 28.18
N GLN A 99 -18.24 -18.34 27.01
CA GLN A 99 -18.00 -19.63 26.33
C GLN A 99 -16.53 -19.83 25.96
N ASP A 100 -15.86 -18.80 25.41
CA ASP A 100 -14.44 -18.86 25.12
C ASP A 100 -13.62 -19.09 26.40
N LEU A 101 -13.99 -18.47 27.53
CA LEU A 101 -13.34 -18.69 28.82
C LEU A 101 -13.52 -20.13 29.31
N VAL A 102 -14.69 -20.72 29.12
CA VAL A 102 -14.97 -22.14 29.41
C VAL A 102 -14.15 -23.07 28.51
N GLU A 103 -14.09 -22.79 27.20
CA GLU A 103 -13.29 -23.57 26.26
C GLU A 103 -11.78 -23.42 26.54
N MET A 104 -11.30 -22.23 26.93
CA MET A 104 -9.92 -22.01 27.35
C MET A 104 -9.58 -22.72 28.67
N ALA A 105 -10.52 -22.79 29.62
CA ALA A 105 -10.36 -23.50 30.88
C ALA A 105 -10.37 -25.03 30.71
N SER A 106 -11.04 -25.53 29.66
CA SER A 106 -11.11 -26.96 29.34
C SER A 106 -9.80 -27.58 28.86
N GLY A 107 -8.79 -26.78 28.49
CA GLY A 107 -7.48 -27.26 28.02
C GLY A 107 -7.48 -27.93 26.64
N SER A 108 -8.62 -27.94 25.93
CA SER A 108 -8.76 -28.52 24.59
C SER A 108 -7.88 -27.82 23.54
N THR A 109 -7.58 -28.51 22.43
CA THR A 109 -6.84 -27.92 21.28
C THR A 109 -7.54 -26.65 20.77
N LYS A 110 -8.87 -26.64 20.72
CA LYS A 110 -9.68 -25.46 20.39
C LYS A 110 -9.50 -24.35 21.42
N GLY A 111 -9.56 -24.67 22.71
CA GLY A 111 -9.30 -23.73 23.80
C GLY A 111 -7.90 -23.11 23.77
N ASN A 112 -6.87 -23.90 23.45
CA ASN A 112 -5.48 -23.40 23.32
C ASN A 112 -5.31 -22.48 22.10
N ILE A 113 -5.99 -22.77 20.98
CA ILE A 113 -6.02 -21.89 19.80
C ILE A 113 -6.73 -20.57 20.12
N ILE A 114 -7.88 -20.62 20.80
CA ILE A 114 -8.62 -19.43 21.24
C ILE A 114 -7.76 -18.60 22.21
N LYS A 115 -7.09 -19.25 23.18
CA LYS A 115 -6.19 -18.60 24.14
C LYS A 115 -5.03 -17.89 23.46
N TRP A 116 -4.39 -18.56 22.51
CA TRP A 116 -3.31 -17.96 21.72
C TRP A 116 -3.81 -16.80 20.86
N GLY A 117 -4.99 -16.94 20.24
CA GLY A 117 -5.65 -15.89 19.47
C GLY A 117 -5.97 -14.65 20.30
N LYS A 118 -6.57 -14.82 21.50
CA LYS A 118 -6.88 -13.72 22.43
C LYS A 118 -5.62 -13.05 22.98
N ALA A 119 -4.59 -13.82 23.35
CA ALA A 119 -3.32 -13.26 23.83
C ALA A 119 -2.61 -12.44 22.74
N SER A 120 -2.54 -12.96 21.51
CA SER A 120 -2.01 -12.21 20.36
C SER A 120 -2.83 -10.96 20.06
N ALA A 121 -4.16 -11.06 20.10
CA ALA A 121 -5.06 -9.92 19.89
C ALA A 121 -4.84 -8.82 20.95
N ALA A 122 -4.73 -9.18 22.23
CA ALA A 122 -4.50 -8.24 23.33
C ALA A 122 -3.14 -7.52 23.22
N VAL A 123 -2.07 -8.24 22.86
CA VAL A 123 -0.75 -7.62 22.62
C VAL A 123 -0.84 -6.62 21.47
N VAL A 124 -1.45 -7.03 20.35
CA VAL A 124 -1.62 -6.17 19.17
C VAL A 124 -2.50 -4.96 19.48
N GLU A 125 -3.59 -5.13 20.21
CA GLU A 125 -4.51 -4.06 20.59
C GLU A 125 -3.83 -3.06 21.54
N ASN A 126 -3.11 -3.53 22.55
CA ASN A 126 -2.39 -2.68 23.49
C ASN A 126 -1.27 -1.90 22.80
N MET A 127 -0.52 -2.54 21.90
CA MET A 127 0.52 -1.86 21.12
C MET A 127 -0.08 -0.81 20.17
N ASN A 128 -1.15 -1.14 19.45
CA ASN A 128 -1.82 -0.18 18.57
C ASN A 128 -2.41 1.00 19.37
N SER A 129 -3.09 0.72 20.49
CA SER A 129 -3.65 1.75 21.36
C SER A 129 -2.58 2.64 21.96
N ALA A 130 -1.42 2.07 22.32
CA ALA A 130 -0.28 2.83 22.83
C ALA A 130 0.29 3.76 21.76
N VAL A 131 0.46 3.28 20.54
CA VAL A 131 0.95 4.05 19.39
C VAL A 131 -0.02 5.17 19.04
N GLU A 132 -1.30 4.84 18.90
CA GLU A 132 -2.38 5.77 18.57
C GLU A 132 -2.53 6.90 19.61
N ASN A 133 -2.37 6.58 20.90
CA ASN A 133 -2.55 7.55 21.97
C ASN A 133 -1.25 8.24 22.38
N ALA A 134 -0.06 7.74 22.01
CA ALA A 134 1.21 8.32 22.44
C ALA A 134 1.36 9.79 22.01
N VAL A 135 1.08 10.07 20.74
CA VAL A 135 1.19 11.43 20.18
C VAL A 135 0.15 12.36 20.80
N ARG A 136 -1.08 11.87 20.97
CA ARG A 136 -2.19 12.62 21.58
C ARG A 136 -1.92 12.93 23.06
N LEU A 137 -1.44 11.94 23.83
CA LEU A 137 -1.07 12.12 25.22
C LEU A 137 0.10 13.10 25.35
N SER A 138 1.13 12.96 24.52
CA SER A 138 2.27 13.87 24.55
C SER A 138 1.85 15.32 24.27
N ALA A 139 0.99 15.54 23.28
CA ALA A 139 0.47 16.86 22.97
C ALA A 139 -0.43 17.41 24.10
N TYR A 140 -1.25 16.54 24.71
CA TYR A 140 -2.06 16.88 25.87
C TYR A 140 -1.19 17.37 27.03
N VAL A 141 -0.19 16.57 27.42
CA VAL A 141 0.72 16.90 28.53
C VAL A 141 1.43 18.22 28.28
N ASN A 142 1.97 18.42 27.08
CA ASN A 142 2.70 19.64 26.76
C ASN A 142 1.78 20.88 26.68
N ALA A 143 0.54 20.72 26.20
CA ALA A 143 -0.45 21.79 26.27
C ALA A 143 -0.82 22.13 27.72
N ARG A 144 -1.02 21.12 28.58
CA ARG A 144 -1.31 21.31 30.01
C ARG A 144 -0.16 22.01 30.73
N LYS A 145 1.08 21.62 30.46
CA LYS A 145 2.30 22.27 30.99
C LYS A 145 2.45 23.72 30.52
N ALA A 146 1.92 24.05 29.35
CA ALA A 146 1.83 25.42 28.83
C ALA A 146 0.63 26.23 29.39
N GLY A 147 -0.07 25.72 30.40
CA GLY A 147 -1.18 26.42 31.05
C GLY A 147 -2.53 26.30 30.34
N ILE A 148 -2.65 25.45 29.32
CA ILE A 148 -3.94 25.21 28.63
C ILE A 148 -4.88 24.42 29.55
N SER A 149 -6.15 24.80 29.57
CA SER A 149 -7.17 24.11 30.38
C SER A 149 -7.36 22.64 29.96
N GLU A 150 -7.82 21.82 30.89
CA GLU A 150 -8.02 20.38 30.72
C GLU A 150 -8.87 20.07 29.49
N GLN A 151 -10.02 20.75 29.39
CA GLN A 151 -10.99 20.55 28.31
C GLN A 151 -10.44 21.01 26.96
N ARG A 152 -9.67 22.11 26.93
CA ARG A 152 -9.07 22.63 25.70
C ARG A 152 -7.91 21.74 25.23
N ALA A 153 -7.08 21.24 26.16
CA ALA A 153 -6.03 20.28 25.87
C ALA A 153 -6.58 18.93 25.40
N ALA A 154 -7.66 18.44 26.01
CA ALA A 154 -8.37 17.23 25.59
C ALA A 154 -8.95 17.39 24.17
N SER A 155 -9.55 18.55 23.90
CA SER A 155 -10.08 18.91 22.59
C SER A 155 -8.99 19.09 21.53
N LEU A 156 -7.81 19.59 21.90
CA LEU A 156 -6.63 19.62 21.03
C LEU A 156 -6.25 18.19 20.67
N ALA A 157 -5.95 17.35 21.67
CA ALA A 157 -5.48 15.98 21.47
C ALA A 157 -6.44 15.13 20.62
N LYS A 158 -7.76 15.25 20.85
CA LYS A 158 -8.81 14.57 20.05
C LYS A 158 -8.80 14.93 18.57
N ASN A 159 -8.42 16.16 18.23
CA ASN A 159 -8.50 16.69 16.86
C ASN A 159 -7.13 16.76 16.17
N LEU A 160 -6.06 16.22 16.78
CA LEU A 160 -4.74 16.15 16.14
C LEU A 160 -4.71 15.18 14.96
N THR A 161 -5.48 14.10 15.08
CA THR A 161 -5.67 13.10 14.04
C THR A 161 -7.16 12.78 13.94
N VAL A 162 -7.55 11.78 13.15
CA VAL A 162 -8.95 11.36 13.02
C VAL A 162 -9.54 11.00 14.38
N ASN A 163 -10.77 11.44 14.66
CA ASN A 163 -11.47 11.14 15.90
C ASN A 163 -12.52 10.03 15.67
N PHE A 164 -12.15 8.79 15.98
CA PHE A 164 -13.03 7.62 15.81
C PHE A 164 -14.32 7.69 16.66
N ASN A 165 -14.38 8.55 17.68
CA ASN A 165 -15.56 8.72 18.53
C ASN A 165 -16.59 9.70 17.94
N ARG A 166 -16.23 10.47 16.90
CA ARG A 166 -17.16 11.39 16.24
C ARG A 166 -17.94 10.63 15.16
N LYS A 167 -19.27 10.65 15.24
CA LYS A 167 -20.19 10.07 14.24
C LYS A 167 -21.12 11.17 13.71
N GLY A 168 -21.39 11.17 12.41
CA GLY A 168 -22.41 12.01 11.78
C GLY A 168 -23.76 11.29 11.66
N GLU A 169 -24.82 12.04 11.44
CA GLU A 169 -26.22 11.55 11.37
C GLU A 169 -26.43 10.51 10.25
N VAL A 170 -25.92 10.76 9.05
CA VAL A 170 -25.91 9.81 7.91
C VAL A 170 -24.76 8.79 8.01
N GLY A 171 -23.88 8.95 9.01
CA GLY A 171 -22.64 8.19 9.13
C GLY A 171 -22.83 6.71 9.42
N ALA A 172 -23.98 6.28 9.96
CA ALA A 172 -24.23 4.86 10.25
C ALA A 172 -24.36 4.02 8.96
N THR A 173 -25.26 4.42 8.06
CA THR A 173 -25.47 3.74 6.77
C THR A 173 -24.26 3.86 5.86
N LEU A 174 -23.62 5.04 5.79
CA LEU A 174 -22.43 5.23 4.97
C LEU A 174 -21.23 4.41 5.47
N ASN A 175 -21.02 4.28 6.80
CA ASN A 175 -19.96 3.41 7.33
C ASN A 175 -20.26 1.92 7.15
N ALA A 176 -21.54 1.52 7.14
CA ALA A 176 -21.94 0.14 6.89
C ALA A 176 -21.66 -0.27 5.44
N LEU A 177 -21.91 0.63 4.49
CA LEU A 177 -21.62 0.40 3.06
C LEU A 177 -20.15 0.63 2.71
N PHE A 178 -19.53 1.65 3.28
CA PHE A 178 -18.14 2.05 3.00
C PHE A 178 -17.36 2.15 4.31
N MET A 179 -16.65 1.07 4.62
CA MET A 179 -15.80 0.98 5.81
C MET A 179 -14.75 2.11 5.79
N PHE A 180 -14.54 2.73 6.95
CA PHE A 180 -13.65 3.88 7.16
C PHE A 180 -14.09 5.21 6.51
N SER A 181 -15.28 5.31 5.90
CA SER A 181 -15.74 6.57 5.28
C SER A 181 -15.77 7.74 6.27
N ASN A 182 -16.24 7.52 7.51
CA ASN A 182 -16.20 8.55 8.55
C ASN A 182 -14.76 9.00 8.89
N ALA A 183 -13.79 8.08 8.88
CA ALA A 183 -12.40 8.42 9.12
C ALA A 183 -11.82 9.27 7.96
N SER A 184 -12.14 8.91 6.71
CA SER A 184 -11.76 9.66 5.52
C SER A 184 -12.34 11.06 5.52
N ILE A 185 -13.66 11.21 5.73
CA ILE A 185 -14.35 12.51 5.79
C ILE A 185 -13.73 13.42 6.86
N GLN A 186 -13.47 12.87 8.05
CA GLN A 186 -12.81 13.63 9.12
C GLN A 186 -11.37 14.03 8.77
N GLY A 187 -10.63 13.16 8.10
CA GLY A 187 -9.29 13.46 7.59
C GLY A 187 -9.31 14.64 6.62
N VAL A 188 -10.23 14.63 5.65
CA VAL A 188 -10.44 15.74 4.69
C VAL A 188 -10.82 17.03 5.41
N ALA A 189 -11.76 16.98 6.36
CA ALA A 189 -12.16 18.15 7.13
C ALA A 189 -10.99 18.75 7.93
N ASN A 190 -10.17 17.90 8.56
CA ASN A 190 -8.97 18.33 9.29
C ASN A 190 -7.91 18.94 8.35
N PHE A 191 -7.71 18.35 7.18
CA PHE A 191 -6.84 18.91 6.15
C PHE A 191 -7.35 20.27 5.69
N ALA A 192 -8.62 20.39 5.30
CA ALA A 192 -9.23 21.64 4.86
C ALA A 192 -9.13 22.74 5.93
N ARG A 193 -9.35 22.38 7.21
CA ARG A 193 -9.16 23.31 8.33
C ARG A 193 -7.72 23.75 8.49
N THR A 194 -6.76 22.85 8.28
CA THR A 194 -5.32 23.13 8.44
C THR A 194 -4.76 23.94 7.27
N MET A 195 -5.19 23.62 6.05
CA MET A 195 -4.62 24.14 4.81
C MET A 195 -5.46 25.26 4.20
N GLY A 196 -6.74 25.40 4.57
CA GLY A 196 -7.67 26.39 4.02
C GLY A 196 -7.72 27.71 4.79
N THR A 197 -7.07 27.84 5.95
CA THR A 197 -7.08 29.08 6.74
C THR A 197 -5.83 29.93 6.50
N LEU A 198 -6.02 31.17 6.04
CA LEU A 198 -4.97 32.18 5.91
C LEU A 198 -5.02 33.16 7.09
N LYS A 199 -3.84 33.63 7.51
CA LYS A 199 -3.69 34.70 8.51
C LYS A 199 -3.91 36.08 7.88
N GLY A 200 -4.03 37.10 8.72
CA GLY A 200 -4.02 38.50 8.28
C GLY A 200 -5.20 38.85 7.39
N ASP A 201 -4.91 39.57 6.29
CA ASP A 201 -5.88 40.04 5.29
C ASP A 201 -6.50 38.93 4.42
N LYS A 202 -6.19 37.65 4.73
CA LYS A 202 -6.64 36.47 4.00
C LYS A 202 -6.19 36.40 2.53
N SER A 203 -5.23 37.22 2.12
CA SER A 203 -4.61 37.12 0.80
C SER A 203 -3.54 36.01 0.77
N LEU A 204 -3.33 35.38 -0.39
CA LEU A 204 -2.34 34.32 -0.57
C LEU A 204 -0.92 34.91 -0.64
N LYS A 205 -0.36 35.26 0.52
CA LYS A 205 1.01 35.77 0.70
C LYS A 205 1.77 34.86 1.66
N TRP A 206 3.08 34.71 1.47
CA TRP A 206 3.92 33.87 2.34
C TRP A 206 3.78 34.19 3.83
N GLN A 207 3.69 35.49 4.17
CA GLN A 207 3.50 35.96 5.55
C GLN A 207 2.15 35.56 6.16
N ASN A 208 1.13 35.37 5.31
CA ASN A 208 -0.21 34.96 5.72
C ASN A 208 -0.34 33.44 5.87
N LEU A 209 0.66 32.67 5.44
CA LEU A 209 0.63 31.22 5.62
C LEU A 209 0.85 30.84 7.09
N ASN A 210 0.07 29.85 7.55
CA ASN A 210 0.36 29.12 8.79
C ASN A 210 1.54 28.17 8.60
N ASN A 211 2.11 27.70 9.71
CA ASN A 211 3.31 26.87 9.64
C ASN A 211 3.07 25.56 8.89
N ALA A 212 1.89 24.95 8.99
CA ALA A 212 1.55 23.74 8.24
C ALA A 212 1.48 24.00 6.73
N GLN A 213 0.94 25.15 6.30
CA GLN A 213 0.95 25.54 4.89
C GLN A 213 2.37 25.76 4.36
N LYS A 214 3.24 26.42 5.13
CA LYS A 214 4.66 26.58 4.79
C LYS A 214 5.38 25.23 4.70
N LEU A 215 5.08 24.31 5.64
CA LEU A 215 5.58 22.94 5.60
C LEU A 215 5.08 22.19 4.36
N GLY A 216 3.82 22.36 3.96
CA GLY A 216 3.27 21.78 2.73
C GLY A 216 4.02 22.25 1.47
N VAL A 217 4.31 23.56 1.36
CA VAL A 217 5.17 24.10 0.29
C VAL A 217 6.57 23.48 0.33
N GLY A 218 7.17 23.41 1.53
CA GLY A 218 8.46 22.77 1.73
C GLY A 218 8.47 21.27 1.38
N MET A 219 7.39 20.55 1.65
CA MET A 219 7.23 19.14 1.26
C MET A 219 7.18 18.97 -0.25
N ALA A 220 6.46 19.84 -0.97
CA ALA A 220 6.41 19.78 -2.43
C ALA A 220 7.78 20.10 -3.06
N ALA A 221 8.44 21.17 -2.60
CA ALA A 221 9.79 21.50 -3.07
C ALA A 221 10.81 20.40 -2.72
N GLY A 222 10.76 19.88 -1.50
CA GLY A 222 11.62 18.78 -1.05
C GLY A 222 11.40 17.51 -1.87
N ALA A 223 10.15 17.16 -2.16
CA ALA A 223 9.82 16.00 -3.00
C ALA A 223 10.37 16.14 -4.42
N PHE A 224 10.32 17.32 -5.01
CA PHE A 224 10.94 17.60 -6.32
C PHE A 224 12.45 17.32 -6.29
N PHE A 225 13.18 17.87 -5.30
CA PHE A 225 14.63 17.66 -5.20
C PHE A 225 15.01 16.22 -4.82
N ILE A 226 14.22 15.55 -3.99
CA ILE A 226 14.41 14.13 -3.69
C ILE A 226 14.20 13.28 -4.94
N ALA A 227 13.16 13.55 -5.74
CA ALA A 227 12.91 12.87 -7.00
C ALA A 227 14.08 13.09 -7.99
N MET A 228 14.59 14.31 -8.10
CA MET A 228 15.76 14.63 -8.92
C MET A 228 17.02 13.88 -8.47
N ALA A 229 17.28 13.83 -7.15
CA ALA A 229 18.42 13.11 -6.57
C ALA A 229 18.28 11.58 -6.73
N ASN A 230 17.07 11.06 -6.59
CA ASN A 230 16.79 9.66 -6.87
C ASN A 230 17.07 9.35 -8.34
N ARG A 231 16.52 10.13 -9.28
CA ARG A 231 16.72 9.90 -10.71
C ARG A 231 18.21 9.89 -11.08
N SER A 232 18.99 10.84 -10.57
CA SER A 232 20.42 10.93 -10.88
C SER A 232 21.25 9.77 -10.30
N SER A 233 20.83 9.19 -9.19
CA SER A 233 21.55 8.08 -8.53
C SER A 233 21.01 6.69 -8.89
N ALA A 234 19.78 6.59 -9.39
CA ALA A 234 19.07 5.33 -9.57
C ALA A 234 19.70 4.40 -10.62
N GLY A 235 20.34 4.96 -11.66
CA GLY A 235 20.76 4.20 -12.83
C GLY A 235 19.58 3.75 -13.70
N GLU A 236 19.88 2.95 -14.72
CA GLU A 236 18.89 2.39 -15.65
C GLU A 236 18.76 0.87 -15.46
N ASP A 237 17.56 0.35 -15.70
CA ASP A 237 17.33 -1.09 -15.86
C ASP A 237 17.76 -1.55 -17.27
N ASP A 238 17.77 -2.86 -17.50
CA ASP A 238 18.17 -3.51 -18.75
C ASP A 238 17.40 -2.98 -19.98
N ASP A 239 16.18 -2.47 -19.80
CA ASP A 239 15.35 -1.87 -20.86
C ASP A 239 15.67 -0.39 -21.16
N GLY A 240 16.65 0.19 -20.48
CA GLY A 240 17.07 1.59 -20.61
C GLY A 240 16.15 2.59 -19.92
N VAL A 241 15.24 2.14 -19.04
CA VAL A 241 14.38 3.02 -18.25
C VAL A 241 15.01 3.21 -16.87
N ASN A 242 15.04 4.45 -16.39
CA ASN A 242 15.56 4.79 -15.07
C ASN A 242 14.82 4.02 -13.95
N TRP A 243 15.57 3.43 -13.00
CA TRP A 243 14.97 2.64 -11.92
C TRP A 243 13.97 3.42 -11.06
N PHE A 244 14.15 4.73 -10.89
CA PHE A 244 13.20 5.58 -10.16
C PHE A 244 11.87 5.76 -10.90
N ASP A 245 11.90 5.77 -12.23
CA ASP A 245 10.68 5.84 -13.05
C ASP A 245 9.87 4.54 -13.00
N LYS A 246 10.55 3.41 -12.75
CA LYS A 246 9.93 2.10 -12.56
C LYS A 246 9.36 1.87 -11.16
N VAL A 247 9.61 2.76 -10.21
CA VAL A 247 8.95 2.64 -8.89
C VAL A 247 7.43 2.84 -9.10
N PRO A 248 6.58 1.91 -8.65
CA PRO A 248 5.14 1.99 -8.91
C PRO A 248 4.54 3.29 -8.36
N ASP A 249 3.64 3.90 -9.13
CA ASP A 249 3.07 5.22 -8.79
C ASP A 249 2.35 5.19 -7.44
N TYR A 250 1.63 4.11 -7.13
CA TYR A 250 0.95 3.91 -5.86
C TYR A 250 1.92 3.92 -4.65
N VAL A 251 3.20 3.57 -4.85
CA VAL A 251 4.27 3.64 -3.84
C VAL A 251 4.75 5.07 -3.67
N LYS A 252 5.04 5.79 -4.78
CA LYS A 252 5.44 7.20 -4.77
C LYS A 252 4.35 8.14 -4.25
N GLU A 253 3.09 7.77 -4.46
CA GLU A 253 1.94 8.51 -3.97
C GLU A 253 1.79 8.43 -2.44
N ARG A 254 2.09 7.26 -1.86
CA ARG A 254 1.84 7.00 -0.42
C ARG A 254 3.09 7.12 0.43
N ASN A 255 4.26 7.35 -0.17
CA ASN A 255 5.54 7.38 0.51
C ASN A 255 6.51 8.36 -0.14
N ILE A 256 7.39 8.96 0.66
CA ILE A 256 8.64 9.49 0.13
C ILE A 256 9.52 8.28 -0.20
N VAL A 257 9.97 8.19 -1.45
CA VAL A 257 10.86 7.13 -1.92
C VAL A 257 12.29 7.67 -1.91
N ILE A 258 13.23 6.87 -1.41
CA ILE A 258 14.66 7.18 -1.49
C ILE A 258 15.38 5.95 -2.04
N MET A 259 15.98 6.09 -3.22
CA MET A 259 16.74 5.01 -3.85
C MET A 259 17.95 4.66 -2.97
N LYS A 260 18.24 3.37 -2.79
CA LYS A 260 19.38 2.96 -1.95
C LYS A 260 20.72 3.38 -2.56
N SER A 261 20.78 3.48 -3.88
CA SER A 261 21.94 3.97 -4.61
C SER A 261 22.30 5.42 -4.29
N LEU A 262 21.36 6.24 -3.81
CA LEU A 262 21.64 7.60 -3.34
C LEU A 262 22.64 7.63 -2.18
N PHE A 263 22.75 6.53 -1.42
CA PHE A 263 23.67 6.37 -0.29
C PHE A 263 24.71 5.27 -0.55
N GLY A 264 25.08 5.05 -1.81
CA GLY A 264 26.14 4.09 -2.18
C GLY A 264 25.69 2.63 -2.25
N GLY A 265 24.39 2.35 -2.21
CA GLY A 265 23.86 1.02 -2.55
C GLY A 265 23.91 0.72 -4.06
N ASP A 266 23.60 -0.53 -4.42
CA ASP A 266 23.57 -0.94 -5.82
C ASP A 266 22.43 -0.25 -6.62
N GLN A 267 22.65 -0.06 -7.92
CA GLN A 267 21.66 0.43 -8.88
C GLN A 267 20.75 -0.72 -9.36
N ASP A 268 20.01 -1.31 -8.43
CA ASP A 268 19.24 -2.55 -8.64
C ASP A 268 17.72 -2.38 -8.42
N GLY A 269 17.25 -1.14 -8.47
CA GLY A 269 15.85 -0.79 -8.23
C GLY A 269 15.40 -0.94 -6.77
N THR A 270 16.32 -1.06 -5.81
CA THR A 270 15.96 -1.06 -4.37
C THR A 270 15.81 0.34 -3.80
N TYR A 271 14.86 0.48 -2.88
CA TYR A 271 14.56 1.77 -2.25
C TYR A 271 14.12 1.62 -0.79
N TRP A 272 14.29 2.72 -0.05
CA TRP A 272 13.61 3.00 1.19
C TRP A 272 12.30 3.75 0.91
N LYS A 273 11.32 3.55 1.77
CA LYS A 273 10.04 4.26 1.72
C LYS A 273 9.66 4.79 3.09
N ILE A 274 9.28 6.05 3.13
CA ILE A 274 8.81 6.74 4.33
C ILE A 274 7.33 7.04 4.13
N PRO A 275 6.42 6.32 4.83
CA PRO A 275 4.99 6.49 4.66
C PRO A 275 4.55 7.92 4.91
N LEU A 276 3.77 8.46 3.98
CA LEU A 276 3.20 9.79 4.08
C LEU A 276 1.80 9.74 4.70
N PRO A 277 1.42 10.77 5.48
CA PRO A 277 0.07 10.92 5.98
C PRO A 277 -0.92 11.18 4.85
N TYR A 278 -2.10 10.55 4.95
CA TYR A 278 -3.18 10.73 3.99
C TYR A 278 -3.62 12.21 3.92
N GLY A 279 -3.96 12.68 2.72
CA GLY A 279 -4.32 14.08 2.45
C GLY A 279 -3.09 14.95 2.15
N TYR A 280 -2.09 14.92 3.03
CA TYR A 280 -0.85 15.72 2.87
C TYR A 280 0.15 15.10 1.89
N ASN A 281 -0.02 13.84 1.53
CA ASN A 281 0.75 13.19 0.47
C ASN A 281 0.61 13.90 -0.88
N ILE A 282 -0.45 14.70 -1.10
CA ILE A 282 -0.64 15.50 -2.31
C ILE A 282 0.54 16.45 -2.59
N PHE A 283 1.21 16.97 -1.54
CA PHE A 283 2.37 17.83 -1.71
C PHE A 283 3.56 17.06 -2.29
N ASN A 284 3.78 15.83 -1.80
CA ASN A 284 4.82 14.95 -2.32
C ASN A 284 4.55 14.57 -3.78
N VAL A 285 3.29 14.21 -4.09
CA VAL A 285 2.88 13.88 -5.46
C VAL A 285 3.06 15.07 -6.39
N LEU A 286 2.74 16.29 -5.93
CA LEU A 286 2.95 17.51 -6.72
C LEU A 286 4.43 17.69 -7.07
N GLY A 287 5.32 17.62 -6.07
CA GLY A 287 6.77 17.74 -6.30
C GLY A 287 7.35 16.67 -7.22
N ASP A 288 7.03 15.39 -6.97
CA ASP A 288 7.45 14.25 -7.80
C ASP A 288 6.91 14.36 -9.24
N SER A 289 5.68 14.86 -9.41
CA SER A 289 5.07 15.04 -10.73
C SER A 289 5.71 16.17 -11.51
N MET A 290 6.03 17.28 -10.85
CA MET A 290 6.78 18.38 -11.48
C MET A 290 8.16 17.92 -11.94
N GLU A 291 8.84 17.10 -11.12
CA GLU A 291 10.13 16.50 -11.49
C GLU A 291 9.97 15.57 -12.70
N THR A 292 8.97 14.68 -12.65
CA THR A 292 8.69 13.74 -13.76
C THR A 292 8.39 14.49 -15.06
N MET A 293 7.58 15.56 -15.02
CA MET A 293 7.28 16.36 -16.21
C MET A 293 8.51 17.09 -16.77
N ALA A 294 9.47 17.46 -15.90
CA ALA A 294 10.67 18.18 -16.30
C ALA A 294 11.80 17.26 -16.82
N PHE A 295 11.94 16.05 -16.23
CA PHE A 295 13.15 15.23 -16.40
C PHE A 295 12.90 13.75 -16.76
N SER A 296 11.64 13.30 -16.86
CA SER A 296 11.32 11.95 -17.31
C SER A 296 10.80 11.94 -18.75
N ASP A 297 10.98 10.82 -19.44
CA ASP A 297 10.38 10.56 -20.75
C ASP A 297 8.88 10.19 -20.68
N LYS A 298 8.32 10.08 -19.46
CA LYS A 298 6.89 9.79 -19.26
C LYS A 298 6.00 10.88 -19.88
N PRO A 299 4.92 10.52 -20.59
CA PRO A 299 3.98 11.50 -21.14
C PRO A 299 3.37 12.41 -20.07
N VAL A 300 3.33 13.71 -20.33
CA VAL A 300 2.74 14.72 -19.43
C VAL A 300 1.28 14.39 -19.07
N THR A 301 0.53 13.85 -20.03
CA THR A 301 -0.87 13.41 -19.82
C THR A 301 -0.99 12.32 -18.76
N ASN A 302 -0.05 11.38 -18.72
CA ASN A 302 -0.04 10.31 -17.73
C ASN A 302 0.25 10.87 -16.34
N THR A 303 1.21 11.81 -16.26
CA THR A 303 1.54 12.49 -15.00
C THR A 303 0.40 13.38 -14.50
N ALA A 304 -0.32 14.06 -15.38
CA ALA A 304 -1.53 14.83 -15.04
C ALA A 304 -2.67 13.92 -14.55
N GLY A 305 -2.86 12.77 -15.20
CA GLY A 305 -3.80 11.73 -14.73
C GLY A 305 -3.45 11.24 -13.33
N ARG A 306 -2.16 10.99 -13.06
CA ARG A 306 -1.67 10.60 -11.72
C ARG A 306 -1.96 11.64 -10.64
N LEU A 307 -1.76 12.93 -10.94
CA LEU A 307 -2.11 14.02 -10.01
C LEU A 307 -3.60 14.03 -9.69
N THR A 308 -4.45 13.84 -10.71
CA THR A 308 -5.90 13.78 -10.55
C THR A 308 -6.31 12.58 -9.70
N LEU A 309 -5.78 11.39 -10.00
CA LEU A 309 -6.04 10.18 -9.24
C LEU A 309 -5.54 10.29 -7.79
N ALA A 310 -4.37 10.87 -7.55
CA ALA A 310 -3.85 11.09 -6.21
C ALA A 310 -4.73 12.07 -5.41
N ALA A 311 -5.27 13.12 -6.05
CA ALA A 311 -6.21 14.02 -5.41
C ALA A 311 -7.53 13.31 -5.06
N LEU A 312 -8.09 12.53 -5.98
CA LEU A 312 -9.28 11.70 -5.73
C LEU A 312 -9.01 10.68 -4.62
N GLY A 313 -7.85 10.03 -4.61
CA GLY A 313 -7.43 9.10 -3.57
C GLY A 313 -7.27 9.74 -2.20
N SER A 314 -6.69 10.94 -2.16
CA SER A 314 -6.40 11.65 -0.92
C SER A 314 -7.64 12.30 -0.29
N PHE A 315 -8.65 12.64 -1.10
CA PHE A 315 -9.83 13.39 -0.66
C PHE A 315 -11.17 12.69 -0.91
N SER A 316 -11.17 11.42 -1.34
CA SER A 316 -12.39 10.63 -1.47
C SER A 316 -12.99 10.29 -0.09
N PRO A 317 -14.29 10.56 0.13
CA PRO A 317 -14.96 10.28 1.40
C PRO A 317 -15.20 8.79 1.64
N ILE A 318 -15.07 7.94 0.61
CA ILE A 318 -15.35 6.50 0.66
C ILE A 318 -14.09 5.63 0.50
N GLY A 319 -12.92 6.27 0.40
CA GLY A 319 -11.64 5.63 0.09
C GLY A 319 -11.57 5.24 -1.39
N PHE A 320 -10.65 5.83 -2.14
CA PHE A 320 -10.53 5.57 -3.57
C PHE A 320 -9.65 4.33 -3.84
N GLN A 321 -10.16 3.39 -4.63
CA GLN A 321 -9.39 2.28 -5.20
C GLN A 321 -8.94 2.63 -6.63
N ASP A 322 -7.69 2.27 -6.93
CA ASP A 322 -7.11 2.43 -8.26
C ASP A 322 -7.61 1.33 -9.20
N SER A 323 -7.68 1.63 -10.50
CA SER A 323 -8.03 0.68 -11.56
C SER A 323 -7.32 1.02 -12.86
N LYS A 324 -7.09 0.02 -13.72
CA LYS A 324 -6.51 0.24 -15.05
C LYS A 324 -7.47 0.95 -15.99
N THR A 325 -8.77 0.93 -15.71
CA THR A 325 -9.79 1.57 -16.56
C THR A 325 -10.61 2.58 -15.76
N VAL A 326 -11.08 3.63 -16.44
CA VAL A 326 -11.96 4.65 -15.83
C VAL A 326 -13.24 4.01 -15.28
N MET A 327 -13.87 3.13 -16.08
CA MET A 327 -15.10 2.44 -15.66
C MET A 327 -14.86 1.48 -14.51
N GLY A 328 -13.74 0.73 -14.52
CA GLY A 328 -13.33 -0.12 -13.40
C GLY A 328 -13.13 0.69 -12.12
N GLY A 329 -12.52 1.88 -12.23
CA GLY A 329 -12.39 2.83 -11.12
C GLY A 329 -13.75 3.26 -10.56
N VAL A 330 -14.71 3.63 -11.41
CA VAL A 330 -16.07 3.98 -10.97
C VAL A 330 -16.73 2.79 -10.26
N LEU A 331 -16.67 1.60 -10.86
CA LEU A 331 -17.31 0.40 -10.33
C LEU A 331 -16.74 -0.01 -8.96
N LYS A 332 -15.41 -0.06 -8.81
CA LYS A 332 -14.74 -0.43 -7.55
C LYS A 332 -15.06 0.53 -6.42
N ASN A 333 -15.18 1.81 -6.74
CA ASN A 333 -15.46 2.85 -5.76
C ASN A 333 -16.95 2.94 -5.41
N ALA A 334 -17.87 2.66 -6.34
CA ALA A 334 -19.29 2.57 -6.04
C ALA A 334 -19.69 1.27 -5.31
N THR A 335 -18.87 0.20 -5.43
CA THR A 335 -19.14 -1.09 -4.80
C THR A 335 -19.01 -1.00 -3.26
N PRO A 336 -20.05 -1.38 -2.49
CA PRO A 336 -19.98 -1.47 -1.03
C PRO A 336 -18.87 -2.41 -0.57
N THR A 337 -18.24 -2.11 0.57
CA THR A 337 -17.09 -2.85 1.12
C THR A 337 -17.33 -4.36 1.14
N VAL A 338 -18.48 -4.83 1.61
CA VAL A 338 -18.79 -6.29 1.68
C VAL A 338 -18.72 -6.99 0.32
N PHE A 339 -19.04 -6.29 -0.77
CA PHE A 339 -19.04 -6.84 -2.13
C PHE A 339 -17.76 -6.52 -2.92
N LYS A 340 -16.83 -5.73 -2.36
CA LYS A 340 -15.56 -5.39 -3.03
C LYS A 340 -14.80 -6.61 -3.51
N PRO A 341 -14.69 -7.73 -2.76
CA PRO A 341 -13.98 -8.90 -3.26
C PRO A 341 -14.52 -9.42 -4.59
N ILE A 342 -15.83 -9.36 -4.81
CA ILE A 342 -16.47 -9.81 -6.05
C ILE A 342 -16.03 -8.93 -7.20
N THR A 343 -16.17 -7.60 -7.05
CA THR A 343 -15.76 -6.63 -8.08
C THR A 343 -14.26 -6.68 -8.33
N ASP A 344 -13.44 -6.75 -7.29
CA ASP A 344 -11.98 -6.80 -7.38
C ASP A 344 -11.52 -8.07 -8.11
N ILE A 345 -12.12 -9.23 -7.82
CA ILE A 345 -11.84 -10.49 -8.52
C ILE A 345 -12.31 -10.42 -9.97
N ALA A 346 -13.52 -9.89 -10.23
CA ALA A 346 -14.06 -9.78 -11.59
C ALA A 346 -13.22 -8.87 -12.50
N LEU A 347 -12.65 -7.80 -11.93
CA LEU A 347 -11.72 -6.92 -12.64
C LEU A 347 -10.27 -7.44 -12.58
N ASN A 348 -10.00 -8.50 -11.81
CA ASN A 348 -8.66 -8.98 -11.49
C ASN A 348 -7.73 -7.86 -11.02
N GLU A 349 -8.18 -7.04 -10.08
CA GLU A 349 -7.46 -5.86 -9.58
C GLU A 349 -7.66 -5.67 -8.09
N ASN A 350 -6.58 -5.62 -7.31
CA ASN A 350 -6.63 -5.32 -5.89
C ASN A 350 -6.85 -3.81 -5.64
N PHE A 351 -6.83 -3.39 -4.37
CA PHE A 351 -7.02 -1.99 -3.97
C PHE A 351 -6.13 -0.96 -4.72
N PHE A 352 -4.93 -1.37 -5.14
CA PHE A 352 -3.95 -0.52 -5.85
C PHE A 352 -3.95 -0.75 -7.37
N GLY A 353 -4.93 -1.46 -7.93
CA GLY A 353 -5.00 -1.78 -9.36
C GLY A 353 -4.03 -2.88 -9.83
N SER A 354 -3.27 -3.48 -8.92
CA SER A 354 -2.39 -4.61 -9.26
C SER A 354 -3.19 -5.90 -9.40
N SER A 355 -2.78 -6.79 -10.29
CA SER A 355 -3.55 -8.02 -10.54
C SER A 355 -3.58 -8.95 -9.33
N ILE A 356 -4.71 -9.61 -9.09
CA ILE A 356 -4.92 -10.53 -7.97
C ILE A 356 -4.37 -11.91 -8.31
N TYR A 357 -4.79 -12.45 -9.46
CA TYR A 357 -4.39 -13.76 -9.95
C TYR A 357 -3.71 -13.65 -11.33
N SER A 358 -3.09 -14.73 -11.77
CA SER A 358 -2.49 -14.80 -13.10
C SER A 358 -3.53 -15.26 -14.11
N GLU A 359 -3.65 -14.57 -15.24
CA GLU A 359 -4.54 -14.99 -16.31
C GLU A 359 -3.88 -16.02 -17.22
N ASN A 360 -4.73 -16.87 -17.80
CA ASN A 360 -4.31 -17.76 -18.87
C ASN A 360 -3.74 -16.95 -20.03
N PHE A 361 -2.67 -17.46 -20.62
CA PHE A 361 -2.11 -16.82 -21.80
C PHE A 361 -3.11 -16.99 -22.96
N PRO A 362 -3.48 -15.90 -23.68
CA PRO A 362 -4.54 -15.98 -24.72
C PRO A 362 -4.24 -17.00 -25.83
N PHE A 363 -2.96 -17.32 -26.03
CA PHE A 363 -2.50 -18.21 -27.10
C PHE A 363 -1.78 -19.43 -26.52
N GLY A 364 -2.54 -20.38 -26.00
CA GLY A 364 -2.05 -21.66 -25.48
C GLY A 364 -3.20 -22.54 -25.01
N THR A 365 -2.89 -23.80 -24.67
CA THR A 365 -3.86 -24.63 -23.96
C THR A 365 -4.15 -24.00 -22.61
N PRO A 366 -5.41 -23.63 -22.31
CA PRO A 366 -5.76 -23.04 -21.04
C PRO A 366 -5.47 -24.05 -19.93
N LYS A 367 -4.96 -23.55 -18.82
CA LYS A 367 -4.78 -24.33 -17.61
C LYS A 367 -5.99 -24.17 -16.68
N PRO A 368 -6.27 -25.17 -15.85
CA PRO A 368 -7.20 -25.00 -14.74
C PRO A 368 -6.72 -23.89 -13.79
N GLU A 369 -7.66 -23.14 -13.24
CA GLU A 369 -7.44 -22.07 -12.28
C GLU A 369 -6.63 -22.56 -11.05
N SER A 370 -6.91 -23.77 -10.59
CA SER A 370 -6.22 -24.41 -9.47
C SER A 370 -4.71 -24.53 -9.68
N ALA A 371 -4.26 -24.59 -10.94
CA ALA A 371 -2.85 -24.71 -11.32
C ALA A 371 -2.18 -23.36 -11.64
N MET A 372 -2.91 -22.25 -11.51
CA MET A 372 -2.44 -20.90 -11.89
C MET A 372 -1.95 -20.05 -10.70
N ALA A 373 -1.40 -20.70 -9.68
CA ALA A 373 -0.79 -20.00 -8.55
C ALA A 373 0.46 -19.20 -8.94
N ARG A 374 0.56 -17.97 -8.45
CA ARG A 374 1.81 -17.20 -8.49
C ARG A 374 2.89 -17.85 -7.64
N ARG A 375 4.17 -17.51 -7.94
CA ARG A 375 5.32 -17.92 -7.09
C ARG A 375 5.14 -17.48 -5.63
N SER A 376 4.49 -16.35 -5.41
CA SER A 376 4.22 -15.78 -4.08
C SER A 376 3.02 -16.37 -3.35
N THR A 377 2.24 -17.26 -3.96
CA THR A 377 1.11 -17.90 -3.29
C THR A 377 1.59 -18.94 -2.29
N PRO A 378 1.15 -18.91 -1.01
CA PRO A 378 1.51 -19.93 -0.02
C PRO A 378 1.08 -21.33 -0.46
N GLU A 379 1.89 -22.34 -0.12
CA GLU A 379 1.69 -23.73 -0.58
C GLU A 379 0.36 -24.34 -0.11
N GLY A 380 -0.12 -23.96 1.07
CA GLY A 380 -1.41 -24.42 1.61
C GLY A 380 -2.58 -24.12 0.67
N TYR A 381 -2.66 -22.90 0.11
CA TYR A 381 -3.71 -22.54 -0.84
C TYR A 381 -3.61 -23.32 -2.15
N ARG A 382 -2.39 -23.61 -2.62
CA ARG A 382 -2.19 -24.44 -3.82
C ARG A 382 -2.71 -25.85 -3.60
N LYS A 383 -2.38 -26.47 -2.47
CA LYS A 383 -2.82 -27.83 -2.11
C LYS A 383 -4.34 -27.92 -2.00
N VAL A 384 -4.98 -26.94 -1.36
CA VAL A 384 -6.45 -26.94 -1.24
C VAL A 384 -7.11 -26.79 -2.61
N ALA A 385 -6.64 -25.87 -3.46
CA ALA A 385 -7.19 -25.70 -4.79
C ALA A 385 -7.00 -26.96 -5.67
N GLU A 386 -5.81 -27.56 -5.66
CA GLU A 386 -5.52 -28.81 -6.38
C GLU A 386 -6.42 -29.95 -5.88
N TRP A 387 -6.62 -30.05 -4.57
CA TRP A 387 -7.50 -31.05 -3.97
C TRP A 387 -8.97 -30.86 -4.36
N LEU A 388 -9.50 -29.63 -4.33
CA LEU A 388 -10.87 -29.33 -4.76
C LEU A 388 -11.09 -29.67 -6.24
N ASN A 389 -10.14 -29.29 -7.09
CA ASN A 389 -10.18 -29.56 -8.51
C ASN A 389 -10.15 -31.08 -8.80
N ALA A 390 -9.20 -31.80 -8.20
CA ALA A 390 -9.09 -33.25 -8.36
C ALA A 390 -10.31 -34.00 -7.80
N GLY A 391 -10.80 -33.60 -6.62
CA GLY A 391 -11.97 -34.19 -5.97
C GLY A 391 -13.26 -33.99 -6.74
N THR A 392 -13.29 -33.08 -7.72
CA THR A 392 -14.44 -32.80 -8.57
C THR A 392 -14.23 -33.22 -10.03
N GLY A 393 -13.32 -34.18 -10.27
CA GLY A 393 -13.09 -34.80 -11.58
C GLY A 393 -12.05 -34.09 -12.46
N GLY A 394 -11.37 -33.08 -11.92
CA GLY A 394 -10.29 -32.37 -12.60
C GLY A 394 -8.92 -33.03 -12.46
N SER A 395 -7.91 -32.36 -13.00
CA SER A 395 -6.50 -32.69 -12.84
C SER A 395 -5.65 -31.42 -12.92
N ARG A 396 -4.34 -31.53 -12.77
CA ARG A 396 -3.43 -30.38 -13.00
C ARG A 396 -3.47 -29.82 -14.43
N GLN A 397 -4.09 -30.53 -15.37
CA GLN A 397 -4.20 -30.15 -16.78
C GLN A 397 -5.65 -29.90 -17.23
N ARG A 398 -6.65 -30.30 -16.44
CA ARG A 398 -8.07 -30.13 -16.79
C ARG A 398 -8.87 -29.63 -15.61
N PRO A 399 -9.80 -28.68 -15.81
CA PRO A 399 -10.69 -28.25 -14.74
C PRO A 399 -11.69 -29.37 -14.39
N GLY A 400 -11.96 -29.52 -13.10
CA GLY A 400 -13.09 -30.24 -12.54
C GLY A 400 -14.29 -29.32 -12.34
N VAL A 401 -15.34 -29.80 -11.69
CA VAL A 401 -16.54 -28.97 -11.41
C VAL A 401 -16.22 -27.79 -10.51
N VAL A 402 -15.28 -27.95 -9.57
CA VAL A 402 -14.81 -26.89 -8.69
C VAL A 402 -13.34 -26.61 -8.98
N ASP A 403 -13.08 -25.56 -9.77
CA ASP A 403 -11.75 -25.12 -10.14
C ASP A 403 -11.53 -23.66 -9.71
N ILE A 404 -10.84 -23.46 -8.58
CA ILE A 404 -10.67 -22.16 -7.93
C ILE A 404 -9.19 -21.76 -7.93
N ASN A 405 -8.92 -20.51 -8.30
CA ASN A 405 -7.57 -19.99 -8.31
C ASN A 405 -7.00 -19.83 -6.87
N PRO A 406 -5.81 -20.37 -6.56
CA PRO A 406 -5.18 -20.25 -5.25
C PRO A 406 -4.96 -18.80 -4.80
N ASP A 407 -4.67 -17.88 -5.73
CA ASP A 407 -4.49 -16.46 -5.43
C ASP A 407 -5.81 -15.77 -5.08
N VAL A 408 -6.93 -16.22 -5.67
CA VAL A 408 -8.28 -15.73 -5.33
C VAL A 408 -8.66 -16.18 -3.92
N MET A 409 -8.41 -17.45 -3.56
CA MET A 409 -8.64 -17.94 -2.19
C MET A 409 -7.86 -17.12 -1.16
N ARG A 410 -6.56 -16.91 -1.42
CA ARG A 410 -5.72 -16.07 -0.56
C ARG A 410 -6.30 -14.65 -0.46
N TYR A 411 -6.69 -14.04 -1.57
CA TYR A 411 -7.23 -12.67 -1.58
C TYR A 411 -8.49 -12.54 -0.71
N VAL A 412 -9.44 -13.46 -0.85
CA VAL A 412 -10.68 -13.46 -0.06
C VAL A 412 -10.38 -13.65 1.43
N ALA A 413 -9.50 -14.60 1.76
CA ALA A 413 -9.10 -14.87 3.13
C ALA A 413 -8.36 -13.66 3.76
N ASP A 414 -7.44 -13.03 3.03
CA ASP A 414 -6.73 -11.83 3.47
C ASP A 414 -7.69 -10.63 3.62
N TYR A 415 -8.71 -10.52 2.76
CA TYR A 415 -9.70 -9.44 2.80
C TYR A 415 -10.57 -9.53 4.07
N PHE A 416 -11.22 -10.68 4.29
CA PHE A 416 -12.14 -10.86 5.42
C PHE A 416 -11.42 -11.11 6.75
N GLY A 417 -10.28 -11.81 6.72
CA GLY A 417 -9.42 -11.96 7.89
C GLY A 417 -8.67 -10.66 8.27
N GLY A 418 -8.63 -9.72 7.33
CA GLY A 418 -8.02 -8.41 7.48
C GLY A 418 -6.53 -8.47 7.79
N ALA A 419 -6.02 -7.34 8.25
CA ALA A 419 -4.60 -7.13 8.53
C ALA A 419 -3.99 -8.20 9.47
N ALA A 420 -4.74 -8.65 10.49
CA ALA A 420 -4.26 -9.60 11.49
C ALA A 420 -4.02 -11.00 10.87
N TYR A 421 -5.00 -11.50 10.12
CA TYR A 421 -4.88 -12.77 9.41
C TYR A 421 -3.81 -12.70 8.32
N GLY A 422 -3.77 -11.62 7.53
CA GLY A 422 -2.72 -11.44 6.53
C GLY A 422 -1.30 -11.46 7.12
N PHE A 423 -1.14 -11.07 8.40
CA PHE A 423 0.15 -11.16 9.08
C PHE A 423 0.42 -12.54 9.68
N PHE A 424 -0.46 -13.03 10.56
CA PHE A 424 -0.22 -14.28 11.31
C PHE A 424 -0.60 -15.54 10.54
N GLY A 425 -1.60 -15.47 9.66
CA GLY A 425 -2.12 -16.59 8.89
C GLY A 425 -1.42 -16.81 7.54
N SER A 426 -0.90 -15.75 6.90
CA SER A 426 -0.22 -15.87 5.61
C SER A 426 1.25 -15.46 5.63
N LYS A 427 1.58 -14.23 6.08
CA LYS A 427 2.96 -13.71 5.99
C LYS A 427 3.97 -14.42 6.92
N ILE A 428 3.67 -14.57 8.21
CA ILE A 428 4.59 -15.22 9.17
C ILE A 428 4.82 -16.70 8.81
N PRO A 429 3.79 -17.51 8.51
CA PRO A 429 3.99 -18.88 8.08
C PRO A 429 4.84 -19.00 6.79
N ASP A 430 4.64 -18.12 5.78
CA ASP A 430 5.47 -18.12 4.56
C ASP A 430 6.94 -17.83 4.88
N VAL A 431 7.22 -16.86 5.75
CA VAL A 431 8.60 -16.53 6.16
C VAL A 431 9.27 -17.67 6.91
N VAL A 432 8.58 -18.28 7.88
CA VAL A 432 9.11 -19.42 8.64
C VAL A 432 9.34 -20.62 7.71
N HIS A 433 8.37 -20.92 6.84
CA HIS A 433 8.49 -22.00 5.88
C HIS A 433 9.70 -21.80 4.95
N ARG A 434 9.89 -20.58 4.42
CA ARG A 434 11.07 -20.24 3.59
C ARG A 434 12.38 -20.37 4.36
N ALA A 435 12.44 -19.83 5.58
CA ALA A 435 13.65 -19.89 6.41
C ALA A 435 14.05 -21.33 6.77
N ILE A 436 13.10 -22.20 7.13
CA ILE A 436 13.38 -23.62 7.43
C ILE A 436 13.85 -24.39 6.19
N ASN A 437 13.44 -23.95 5.00
CA ASN A 437 13.83 -24.58 3.73
C ASN A 437 15.03 -23.87 3.06
N ASP A 438 15.76 -23.01 3.78
CA ASP A 438 16.93 -22.27 3.26
C ASP A 438 16.64 -21.48 1.97
N VAL A 439 15.45 -20.88 1.91
CA VAL A 439 15.01 -20.02 0.80
C VAL A 439 15.00 -18.56 1.24
N ASP A 440 15.69 -17.71 0.49
CA ASP A 440 15.71 -16.27 0.73
C ASP A 440 14.30 -15.66 0.79
N VAL A 441 14.09 -14.84 1.82
CA VAL A 441 12.87 -14.05 1.96
C VAL A 441 13.09 -12.70 1.30
N GLU A 442 12.35 -12.45 0.22
CA GLU A 442 12.36 -11.16 -0.46
C GLU A 442 11.97 -10.02 0.50
N VAL A 443 12.63 -8.86 0.40
CA VAL A 443 12.44 -7.70 1.30
C VAL A 443 10.98 -7.23 1.38
N ASN A 444 10.25 -7.29 0.26
CA ASN A 444 8.83 -6.96 0.19
C ASN A 444 7.91 -7.94 0.95
N ARG A 445 8.43 -9.11 1.37
CA ARG A 445 7.71 -10.10 2.17
C ARG A 445 8.09 -10.08 3.64
N MET A 446 9.28 -9.56 3.96
CA MET A 446 9.75 -9.48 5.33
C MET A 446 8.78 -8.64 6.20
N PRO A 447 8.30 -9.20 7.33
CA PRO A 447 7.53 -8.48 8.34
C PRO A 447 8.26 -7.20 8.75
N PHE A 448 7.51 -6.10 8.88
CA PHE A 448 7.99 -4.75 9.24
C PHE A 448 8.92 -4.10 8.21
N VAL A 449 9.95 -4.80 7.71
CA VAL A 449 10.90 -4.28 6.72
C VAL A 449 10.19 -3.93 5.41
N SER A 450 9.24 -4.75 4.97
CA SER A 450 8.41 -4.47 3.80
C SER A 450 7.57 -3.19 3.91
N ARG A 451 7.46 -2.59 5.10
CA ARG A 451 6.78 -1.28 5.31
C ARG A 451 7.70 -0.09 5.10
N ILE A 452 9.02 -0.29 5.14
CA ILE A 452 10.02 0.78 5.03
C ILE A 452 11.03 0.57 3.90
N SER A 453 11.03 -0.60 3.25
CA SER A 453 11.87 -0.89 2.09
C SER A 453 11.09 -1.64 1.01
N GLY A 454 11.57 -1.53 -0.23
CA GLY A 454 11.02 -2.23 -1.39
C GLY A 454 12.04 -2.39 -2.52
N ARG A 455 11.61 -3.09 -3.58
CA ARG A 455 12.32 -3.25 -4.84
C ARG A 455 11.30 -3.15 -5.98
N VAL A 456 11.71 -2.60 -7.12
CA VAL A 456 10.93 -2.62 -8.36
C VAL A 456 10.68 -4.07 -8.79
N MET A 457 9.43 -4.41 -9.09
CA MET A 457 9.03 -5.77 -9.44
C MET A 457 9.03 -5.97 -10.95
N HIS A 458 9.38 -7.17 -11.41
CA HIS A 458 9.57 -7.49 -12.83
C HIS A 458 8.25 -7.56 -13.64
N TYR A 459 7.09 -7.44 -12.97
CA TYR A 459 5.79 -7.66 -13.60
C TYR A 459 5.33 -6.46 -14.43
N ASP A 460 5.78 -5.25 -14.11
CA ASP A 460 5.38 -4.03 -14.80
C ASP A 460 5.92 -4.04 -16.24
N ASP A 461 7.19 -4.44 -16.42
CA ASP A 461 7.82 -4.58 -17.75
C ASP A 461 7.05 -5.56 -18.66
N MET A 462 6.46 -6.61 -18.08
CA MET A 462 5.70 -7.62 -18.81
C MET A 462 4.33 -7.10 -19.26
N GLY A 463 3.70 -6.22 -18.47
CA GLY A 463 2.48 -5.52 -18.87
C GLY A 463 2.74 -4.62 -20.08
N ASP A 464 3.75 -3.77 -19.97
CA ASP A 464 4.24 -2.91 -21.05
C ASP A 464 4.53 -3.69 -22.33
N PHE A 465 5.19 -4.85 -22.22
CA PHE A 465 5.46 -5.70 -23.37
C PHE A 465 4.19 -6.14 -24.09
N TYR A 466 3.15 -6.53 -23.37
CA TYR A 466 1.90 -6.97 -24.01
C TYR A 466 1.15 -5.83 -24.68
N GLU A 467 1.10 -4.66 -24.05
CA GLU A 467 0.48 -3.47 -24.65
C GLU A 467 1.21 -3.07 -25.94
N ARG A 468 2.54 -3.01 -25.90
CA ARG A 468 3.39 -2.69 -27.07
C ARG A 468 3.28 -3.75 -28.16
N ARG A 469 3.20 -5.02 -27.78
CA ARG A 469 2.96 -6.14 -28.70
C ARG A 469 1.63 -5.97 -29.42
N ASP A 470 0.57 -5.69 -28.68
CA ASP A 470 -0.78 -5.59 -29.22
C ASP A 470 -0.89 -4.40 -30.17
N GLU A 471 -0.31 -3.25 -29.80
CA GLU A 471 -0.20 -2.09 -30.67
C GLU A 471 0.52 -2.43 -31.99
N ILE A 472 1.70 -3.06 -31.92
CA ILE A 472 2.48 -3.39 -33.12
C ILE A 472 1.77 -4.43 -33.98
N ASN A 473 1.07 -5.38 -33.37
CA ASN A 473 0.26 -6.35 -34.10
C ASN A 473 -0.94 -5.69 -34.80
N GLN A 474 -1.59 -4.71 -34.17
CA GLN A 474 -2.66 -3.91 -34.77
C GLN A 474 -2.14 -3.09 -35.95
N ILE A 475 -1.03 -2.34 -35.78
CA ILE A 475 -0.38 -1.59 -36.87
C ILE A 475 -0.05 -2.53 -38.04
N ARG A 476 0.43 -3.74 -37.76
CA ARG A 476 0.74 -4.72 -38.79
C ARG A 476 -0.51 -5.25 -39.49
N ALA A 477 -1.61 -5.44 -38.77
CA ALA A 477 -2.88 -5.88 -39.34
C ALA A 477 -3.46 -4.81 -40.26
N GLU A 478 -3.47 -3.55 -39.81
CA GLU A 478 -3.89 -2.39 -40.61
C GLU A 478 -3.03 -2.24 -41.86
N TYR A 479 -1.70 -2.30 -41.74
CA TYR A 479 -0.79 -2.26 -42.89
C TYR A 479 -1.09 -3.35 -43.95
N LYS A 480 -1.56 -4.53 -43.52
CA LYS A 480 -1.92 -5.61 -44.45
C LYS A 480 -3.28 -5.39 -45.13
N ALA A 481 -4.17 -4.64 -44.51
CA ALA A 481 -5.50 -4.33 -45.03
C ALA A 481 -5.49 -3.11 -45.97
N LEU A 482 -4.41 -2.31 -45.96
CA LEU A 482 -4.22 -1.17 -46.85
C LEU A 482 -3.55 -1.56 -48.18
N ASP A 483 -3.87 -0.81 -49.23
CA ASP A 483 -3.32 -0.97 -50.58
C ASP A 483 -2.79 0.35 -51.18
N GLY A 484 -2.02 0.23 -52.26
CA GLY A 484 -1.56 1.36 -53.07
C GLY A 484 -0.83 2.47 -52.30
N GLY A 485 -1.21 3.72 -52.58
CA GLY A 485 -0.57 4.92 -52.00
C GLY A 485 -0.78 5.07 -50.49
N GLU A 486 -1.93 4.61 -49.97
CA GLU A 486 -2.25 4.62 -48.53
C GLU A 486 -1.36 3.65 -47.77
N ARG A 487 -1.09 2.47 -48.32
CA ARG A 487 -0.16 1.51 -47.74
C ARG A 487 1.25 2.09 -47.65
N ALA A 488 1.70 2.80 -48.68
CA ALA A 488 3.02 3.43 -48.71
C ALA A 488 3.14 4.60 -47.70
N SER A 489 2.10 5.44 -47.57
CA SER A 489 2.07 6.52 -46.58
C SER A 489 2.01 5.98 -45.15
N PHE A 490 1.20 4.95 -44.91
CA PHE A 490 1.11 4.26 -43.63
C PHE A 490 2.44 3.63 -43.22
N TYR A 491 3.12 2.94 -44.15
CA TYR A 491 4.44 2.37 -43.89
C TYR A 491 5.45 3.45 -43.51
N ARG A 492 5.49 4.58 -44.23
CA ARG A 492 6.39 5.69 -43.89
C ARG A 492 6.14 6.20 -42.47
N LYS A 493 4.87 6.40 -42.10
CA LYS A 493 4.44 6.85 -40.77
C LYS A 493 4.83 5.88 -39.65
N TYR A 494 4.72 4.56 -39.88
CA TYR A 494 4.93 3.54 -38.84
C TYR A 494 6.16 2.64 -39.06
N SER A 495 7.08 3.02 -39.95
CA SER A 495 8.23 2.19 -40.35
C SER A 495 9.09 1.72 -39.16
N GLY A 496 9.33 2.60 -38.19
CA GLY A 496 10.04 2.28 -36.95
C GLY A 496 9.35 1.19 -36.13
N LYS A 497 8.04 1.32 -35.90
CA LYS A 497 7.23 0.33 -35.15
C LYS A 497 7.08 -0.99 -35.91
N MET A 498 6.94 -0.93 -37.24
CA MET A 498 6.81 -2.11 -38.09
C MET A 498 8.05 -3.01 -38.07
N ARG A 499 9.25 -2.42 -37.96
CA ARG A 499 10.53 -3.16 -37.83
C ARG A 499 10.60 -3.98 -36.55
N LEU A 500 9.87 -3.60 -35.50
CA LEU A 500 9.82 -4.32 -34.22
C LEU A 500 9.00 -5.62 -34.28
N SER A 501 8.15 -5.77 -35.31
CA SER A 501 7.23 -6.92 -35.42
C SER A 501 7.93 -8.27 -35.48
N THR A 502 9.14 -8.34 -36.04
CA THR A 502 9.95 -9.57 -36.06
C THR A 502 10.51 -9.88 -34.66
N GLY A 503 10.99 -8.85 -33.95
CA GLY A 503 11.47 -8.96 -32.58
C GLY A 503 10.38 -9.45 -31.63
N ILE A 504 9.17 -8.89 -31.73
CA ILE A 504 8.00 -9.34 -30.98
C ILE A 504 7.70 -10.83 -31.23
N LYS A 505 7.62 -11.25 -32.49
CA LYS A 505 7.36 -12.66 -32.82
C LYS A 505 8.42 -13.60 -32.26
N SER A 506 9.69 -13.18 -32.26
CA SER A 506 10.79 -13.94 -31.64
C SER A 506 10.62 -14.02 -30.12
N ALA A 507 10.33 -12.90 -29.47
CA ALA A 507 10.08 -12.81 -28.04
C ALA A 507 8.90 -13.68 -27.61
N GLU A 508 7.78 -13.66 -28.34
CA GLU A 508 6.63 -14.53 -28.08
C GLU A 508 7.00 -16.02 -28.09
N LYS A 509 7.80 -16.46 -29.08
CA LYS A 509 8.29 -17.83 -29.16
C LYS A 509 9.19 -18.18 -27.96
N ARG A 510 10.15 -17.31 -27.62
CA ARG A 510 11.06 -17.48 -26.47
C ARG A 510 10.26 -17.54 -25.15
N LEU A 511 9.33 -16.61 -24.94
CA LEU A 511 8.47 -16.57 -23.76
C LEU A 511 7.58 -17.81 -23.67
N LYS A 512 7.04 -18.32 -24.79
CA LYS A 512 6.29 -19.57 -24.82
C LYS A 512 7.12 -20.75 -24.33
N LEU A 513 8.38 -20.86 -24.77
CA LEU A 513 9.30 -21.92 -24.33
C LEU A 513 9.66 -21.78 -22.85
N LEU A 514 9.95 -20.56 -22.38
CA LEU A 514 10.26 -20.29 -20.98
C LEU A 514 9.06 -20.58 -20.07
N ARG A 515 7.84 -20.25 -20.49
CA ARG A 515 6.61 -20.63 -19.77
C ARG A 515 6.49 -22.15 -19.68
N LYS A 516 6.69 -22.89 -20.77
CA LYS A 516 6.72 -24.37 -20.72
C LYS A 516 7.78 -24.90 -19.75
N GLN A 517 8.96 -24.27 -19.70
CA GLN A 517 10.00 -24.64 -18.74
C GLN A 517 9.55 -24.38 -17.29
N ARG A 518 9.02 -23.19 -17.01
CA ARG A 518 8.45 -22.83 -15.70
C ARG A 518 7.38 -23.84 -15.27
N ASP A 519 6.51 -24.20 -16.19
CA ASP A 519 5.40 -25.11 -15.94
C ASP A 519 5.88 -26.53 -15.61
N ARG A 520 6.94 -27.00 -16.27
CA ARG A 520 7.60 -28.27 -15.90
C ARG A 520 8.24 -28.22 -14.51
N VAL A 521 8.79 -27.07 -14.10
CA VAL A 521 9.34 -26.89 -12.75
C VAL A 521 8.24 -26.94 -11.70
N TYR A 522 7.07 -26.33 -11.97
CA TYR A 522 5.91 -26.43 -11.09
C TYR A 522 5.37 -27.86 -11.00
N ALA A 523 5.33 -28.58 -12.12
CA ALA A 523 4.77 -29.94 -12.18
C ALA A 523 5.70 -31.02 -11.61
N ASN A 524 6.97 -30.70 -11.35
CA ASN A 524 7.93 -31.66 -10.84
C ASN A 524 7.81 -31.77 -9.31
N GLU A 525 7.33 -32.93 -8.85
CA GLU A 525 7.10 -33.24 -7.43
C GLU A 525 8.39 -33.65 -6.70
N ASP A 526 9.40 -34.11 -7.44
CA ASP A 526 10.71 -34.52 -6.89
C ASP A 526 11.58 -33.34 -6.46
N LEU A 527 11.25 -32.12 -6.91
CA LEU A 527 11.97 -30.92 -6.51
C LEU A 527 11.61 -30.51 -5.08
N SER A 528 12.63 -30.33 -4.26
CA SER A 528 12.47 -29.65 -2.96
C SER A 528 11.96 -28.22 -3.17
N PHE A 529 11.37 -27.63 -2.13
CA PHE A 529 10.88 -26.26 -2.18
C PHE A 529 11.97 -25.26 -2.59
N ALA A 530 13.19 -25.42 -2.06
CA ALA A 530 14.35 -24.59 -2.41
C ALA A 530 14.76 -24.73 -3.87
N GLN A 531 14.92 -25.96 -4.35
CA GLN A 531 15.27 -26.24 -5.75
C GLN A 531 14.20 -25.71 -6.72
N ARG A 532 12.93 -25.82 -6.34
CA ARG A 532 11.81 -25.30 -7.13
C ARG A 532 11.84 -23.78 -7.18
N ASP A 533 12.00 -23.10 -6.05
CA ASP A 533 12.06 -21.62 -5.98
C ASP A 533 13.23 -21.07 -6.80
N GLU A 534 14.42 -21.65 -6.66
CA GLU A 534 15.63 -21.29 -7.42
C GLU A 534 15.42 -21.43 -8.93
N ARG A 535 14.93 -22.59 -9.38
CA ARG A 535 14.67 -22.85 -10.81
C ARG A 535 13.60 -21.92 -11.36
N LEU A 536 12.54 -21.62 -10.59
CA LEU A 536 11.52 -20.66 -10.99
C LEU A 536 12.10 -19.24 -11.10
N LYS A 537 12.97 -18.82 -10.16
CA LYS A 537 13.67 -17.53 -10.19
C LYS A 537 14.53 -17.41 -11.45
N ALA A 538 15.29 -18.44 -11.79
CA ALA A 538 16.12 -18.47 -13.00
C ALA A 538 15.28 -18.33 -14.28
N VAL A 539 14.13 -19.00 -14.36
CA VAL A 539 13.22 -18.86 -15.51
C VAL A 539 12.60 -17.46 -15.58
N GLN A 540 12.20 -16.88 -14.46
CA GLN A 540 11.66 -15.52 -14.41
C GLN A 540 12.69 -14.47 -14.87
N ILE A 541 13.95 -14.58 -14.45
CA ILE A 541 15.03 -13.70 -14.91
C ILE A 541 15.20 -13.78 -16.44
N LYS A 542 15.17 -15.00 -17.01
CA LYS A 542 15.23 -15.20 -18.46
C LYS A 542 14.03 -14.58 -19.17
N MET A 543 12.83 -14.70 -18.61
CA MET A 543 11.63 -14.06 -19.17
C MET A 543 11.75 -12.54 -19.14
N LYS A 544 12.24 -11.97 -18.03
CA LYS A 544 12.48 -10.52 -17.89
C LYS A 544 13.42 -10.00 -18.99
N LYS A 545 14.58 -10.65 -19.18
CA LYS A 545 15.53 -10.28 -20.24
C LYS A 545 14.91 -10.24 -21.65
N VAL A 546 14.02 -11.19 -21.96
CA VAL A 546 13.31 -11.21 -23.26
C VAL A 546 12.38 -10.00 -23.40
N VAL A 547 11.68 -9.66 -22.32
CA VAL A 547 10.76 -8.54 -22.25
C VAL A 547 11.51 -7.21 -22.34
N ASP A 548 12.58 -7.06 -21.56
CA ASP A 548 13.42 -5.85 -21.52
C ASP A 548 14.03 -5.53 -22.89
N GLU A 549 14.49 -6.56 -23.61
CA GLU A 549 15.01 -6.42 -24.97
C GLU A 549 13.97 -5.79 -25.92
N VAL A 550 12.71 -6.24 -25.85
CA VAL A 550 11.62 -5.68 -26.68
C VAL A 550 11.28 -4.28 -26.22
N ASN A 551 11.17 -4.05 -24.91
CA ASN A 551 10.83 -2.75 -24.35
C ASN A 551 11.88 -1.68 -24.71
N LYS A 552 13.17 -2.02 -24.62
CA LYS A 552 14.29 -1.16 -25.03
C LYS A 552 14.23 -0.78 -26.49
N ASN A 553 14.02 -1.76 -27.36
CA ASN A 553 13.93 -1.55 -28.79
C ASN A 553 12.72 -0.67 -29.15
N TYR A 554 11.60 -0.86 -28.45
CA TYR A 554 10.42 -0.02 -28.58
C TYR A 554 10.70 1.43 -28.18
N ASN A 555 11.28 1.65 -26.99
CA ASN A 555 11.64 2.98 -26.49
C ASN A 555 12.58 3.70 -27.47
N SER A 556 13.59 2.99 -27.96
CA SER A 556 14.55 3.51 -28.95
C SER A 556 13.89 3.92 -30.28
N ALA A 557 12.84 3.22 -30.71
CA ALA A 557 12.10 3.55 -31.92
C ALA A 557 11.24 4.83 -31.74
N LEU A 558 10.74 5.09 -30.53
CA LEU A 558 10.00 6.33 -30.22
C LEU A 558 10.91 7.55 -30.24
N THR A 559 12.11 7.47 -29.65
CA THR A 559 13.05 8.60 -29.59
C THR A 559 13.54 9.01 -30.98
N LYS A 560 13.73 8.05 -31.89
CA LYS A 560 14.08 8.31 -33.30
C LYS A 560 12.94 8.87 -34.15
N SER A 561 11.70 8.78 -33.69
CA SER A 561 10.53 9.37 -34.37
C SER A 561 10.23 10.80 -33.88
N ARG A 562 10.84 11.23 -32.78
CA ARG A 562 10.72 12.59 -32.21
C ARG A 562 11.84 13.54 -32.68
N LYS A 563 12.94 12.99 -33.20
CA LYS A 563 13.99 13.72 -33.94
C LYS A 563 13.69 13.58 -35.43
#